data_AF-A0A9Q3DF34-F1
#
_entry.id   AF-A0A9Q3DF34-F1
#
_cell.length_a   1.000
_cell.length_b   1.000
_cell.length_c   1.000
_cell.angle_alpha   90.00
_cell.angle_beta   90.00
_cell.angle_gamma   90.00
#
_symmetry.space_group_name_H-M   'P 1'
#
loop_
_entity.id
_entity.type
_entity.pdbx_description
1 polymer ?
#
loop_
_entity_poly.entity_id
_entity_poly.type
_entity_poly.pdbx_seq_one_letter_code
_entity_poly.pdbx_strand_id
1 'polypeptide(L)'
;MANLNDISQQEQSTPPASFPQVTEDEVANTISSLPNKKAPGPDGIPNELIRLLKPLFIPILANLYNLCFTQGQYPIEWKEAQTVIIREAAKDDYANPNAYGPIALLNT
;
A
#
# COMPACT_ATOMS: atom_id res chain seq x y z
N MET A 1 28.40 15.96 15.04
CA MET A 1 26.97 16.33 15.04
C MET A 1 26.53 16.43 13.59
N ALA A 2 25.88 15.39 13.06
CA ALA A 2 25.41 15.41 11.68
C ALA A 2 24.22 16.36 11.58
N ASN A 3 24.32 17.34 10.69
CA ASN A 3 23.34 18.39 10.46
C ASN A 3 22.19 17.83 9.61
N LEU A 4 20.94 18.00 10.05
CA LEU A 4 19.73 17.45 9.44
C LEU A 4 19.02 18.39 8.43
N ASN A 5 19.68 19.46 7.96
CA ASN A 5 19.01 20.51 7.18
C ASN A 5 18.96 20.30 5.64
N ASP A 6 19.34 19.14 5.10
CA ASP A 6 19.32 18.91 3.64
C ASP A 6 18.12 18.10 3.11
N ILE A 7 17.08 17.86 3.91
CA ILE A 7 15.84 17.23 3.41
C ILE A 7 14.87 18.33 2.97
N SER A 8 15.28 19.10 1.98
CA SER A 8 14.42 20.08 1.32
C SER A 8 14.81 20.16 -0.14
N GLN A 9 14.50 19.12 -0.90
CA GLN A 9 14.05 19.22 -2.29
C GLN A 9 13.13 18.02 -2.53
N GLN A 10 11.85 18.31 -2.73
CA GLN A 10 10.88 17.36 -3.26
C GLN A 10 11.41 16.90 -4.62
N GLU A 11 11.65 15.60 -4.82
CA GLU A 11 11.71 15.04 -6.17
C GLU A 11 10.30 15.09 -6.76
N GLN A 12 9.88 16.27 -7.20
CA GLN A 12 8.90 16.38 -8.27
C GLN A 12 9.60 15.94 -9.55
N SER A 13 9.64 14.62 -9.75
CA SER A 13 10.01 14.04 -11.02
C SER A 13 9.02 14.55 -12.06
N THR A 14 9.50 15.30 -13.05
CA THR A 14 8.80 15.63 -14.29
C THR A 14 8.05 14.40 -14.80
N PRO A 15 6.74 14.45 -15.15
CA PRO A 15 6.01 13.26 -15.54
C PRO A 15 6.58 12.70 -16.85
N PRO A 16 7.19 11.50 -16.86
CA PRO A 16 7.49 10.82 -18.10
C PRO A 16 6.26 9.98 -18.48
N ALA A 17 5.80 10.19 -19.71
CA ALA A 17 4.75 9.43 -20.39
C ALA A 17 3.33 9.57 -19.80
N SER A 18 2.36 9.72 -20.70
CA SER A 18 0.93 9.62 -20.40
C SER A 18 0.66 8.26 -19.73
N PHE A 19 0.36 8.26 -18.43
CA PHE A 19 -0.17 7.06 -17.79
C PHE A 19 -1.51 6.71 -18.46
N PRO A 20 -1.75 5.42 -18.79
CA PRO A 20 -3.05 5.01 -19.28
C PRO A 20 -4.11 5.27 -18.19
N GLN A 21 -5.32 5.62 -18.61
CA GLN A 21 -6.43 5.80 -17.69
C GLN A 21 -6.74 4.48 -16.99
N VAL A 22 -6.88 4.53 -15.67
CA VAL A 22 -7.37 3.40 -14.88
C VAL A 22 -8.85 3.22 -15.16
N THR A 23 -9.23 2.03 -15.57
CA THR A 23 -10.62 1.66 -15.87
C THR A 23 -11.30 1.03 -14.65
N GLU A 24 -12.62 1.15 -14.60
CA GLU A 24 -13.42 0.48 -13.55
C GLU A 24 -13.27 -1.05 -13.60
N ASP A 25 -13.09 -1.63 -14.80
CA ASP A 25 -12.88 -3.07 -14.98
C ASP A 25 -11.54 -3.53 -14.36
N GLU A 26 -10.47 -2.76 -14.55
CA GLU A 26 -9.17 -3.04 -13.91
C GLU A 26 -9.28 -3.01 -12.39
N VAL A 27 -10.00 -2.02 -11.84
CA VAL A 27 -10.25 -1.92 -10.40
C VAL A 27 -11.13 -3.09 -9.93
N ALA A 28 -12.19 -3.43 -10.65
CA ALA A 28 -13.08 -4.53 -10.33
C ALA A 28 -12.35 -5.88 -10.30
N ASN A 29 -11.47 -6.11 -11.28
CA ASN A 29 -10.63 -7.30 -11.37
C ASN A 29 -9.61 -7.36 -10.23
N THR A 30 -9.00 -6.23 -9.89
CA THR A 30 -8.06 -6.13 -8.76
C THR A 30 -8.76 -6.43 -7.43
N ILE A 31 -9.94 -5.84 -7.19
CA ILE A 31 -10.68 -6.13 -5.95
C ILE A 31 -11.15 -7.60 -5.93
N SER A 32 -11.44 -8.22 -7.09
CA SER A 32 -11.77 -9.67 -7.15
C SER A 32 -10.60 -10.56 -6.71
N SER A 33 -9.38 -10.17 -7.06
CA SER A 33 -8.17 -10.96 -6.85
C SER A 33 -7.56 -10.77 -5.47
N LEU A 34 -8.11 -9.86 -4.66
CA LEU A 34 -7.65 -9.63 -3.28
C LEU A 34 -7.70 -10.95 -2.47
N PRO A 35 -6.58 -11.34 -1.84
CA PRO A 35 -6.51 -12.55 -1.03
C PRO A 35 -7.38 -12.40 0.22
N ASN A 36 -8.12 -13.45 0.56
CA ASN A 36 -8.88 -13.51 1.81
C ASN A 36 -7.94 -13.73 3.00
N LYS A 37 -8.38 -13.26 4.18
CA LYS A 37 -7.72 -13.45 5.48
C LYS A 37 -6.30 -12.87 5.53
N LYS A 38 -5.98 -11.90 4.68
CA LYS A 38 -4.77 -11.10 4.86
C LYS A 38 -4.96 -10.17 6.04
N ALA A 39 -3.87 -9.95 6.79
CA ALA A 39 -3.85 -8.95 7.84
C ALA A 39 -4.08 -7.56 7.21
N PRO A 40 -4.98 -6.74 7.78
CA PRO A 40 -5.20 -5.38 7.30
C PRO A 40 -3.95 -4.53 7.53
N GLY A 41 -3.84 -3.44 6.77
CA GLY A 41 -2.84 -2.41 7.01
C GLY A 41 -3.13 -1.59 8.28
N PRO A 42 -2.36 -0.52 8.50
CA PRO A 42 -2.61 0.47 9.56
C PRO A 42 -4.06 1.00 9.61
N ASP A 43 -4.75 1.05 8.47
CA ASP A 43 -6.15 1.47 8.35
C ASP A 43 -7.17 0.51 9.00
N GLY A 44 -6.78 -0.73 9.29
CA GLY A 44 -7.65 -1.75 9.84
C GLY A 44 -8.73 -2.26 8.88
N ILE A 45 -8.65 -1.95 7.58
CA ILE A 45 -9.66 -2.32 6.59
C ILE A 45 -9.35 -3.73 6.04
N PRO A 46 -10.22 -4.72 6.27
CA PRO A 46 -10.00 -6.06 5.73
C PRO A 46 -10.42 -6.15 4.25
N ASN A 47 -9.72 -6.97 3.48
CA ASN A 47 -10.01 -7.22 2.06
C ASN A 47 -11.45 -7.69 1.83
N GLU A 48 -12.00 -8.45 2.78
CA GLU A 48 -13.38 -8.92 2.75
C GLU A 48 -14.39 -7.76 2.70
N LEU A 49 -14.10 -6.65 3.40
CA LEU A 49 -14.97 -5.48 3.38
C LEU A 49 -14.92 -4.76 2.03
N ILE A 50 -13.72 -4.59 1.47
CA ILE A 50 -13.52 -3.99 0.14
C ILE A 50 -14.25 -4.83 -0.92
N ARG A 51 -14.15 -6.16 -0.82
CA ARG A 51 -14.86 -7.09 -1.70
C ARG A 51 -16.38 -7.01 -1.55
N LEU A 52 -16.88 -6.90 -0.32
CA LEU A 52 -18.31 -6.78 -0.02
C LEU A 52 -18.90 -5.49 -0.58
N LEU A 53 -18.17 -4.38 -0.49
CA LEU A 53 -18.59 -3.05 -0.90
C LEU A 53 -18.06 -2.66 -2.29
N LYS A 54 -17.72 -3.65 -3.12
CA LYS A 54 -17.17 -3.48 -4.48
C LYS A 54 -17.86 -2.41 -5.32
N PRO A 55 -19.21 -2.41 -5.48
CA PRO A 55 -19.88 -1.44 -6.34
C PRO A 55 -19.70 0.00 -5.88
N LEU A 56 -19.46 0.22 -4.58
CA LEU A 56 -19.18 1.55 -4.02
C LEU A 56 -17.74 1.96 -4.27
N PHE A 57 -16.78 1.04 -4.07
CA PHE A 57 -15.36 1.35 -4.16
C PHE A 57 -14.84 1.50 -5.59
N ILE A 58 -15.36 0.74 -6.56
CA ILE A 58 -14.87 0.74 -7.94
C ILE A 58 -14.81 2.15 -8.56
N PRO A 59 -15.91 2.93 -8.63
CA PRO A 59 -15.87 4.25 -9.27
C PRO A 59 -15.02 5.26 -8.47
N ILE A 60 -15.01 5.15 -7.14
CA ILE A 60 -14.23 6.03 -6.26
C ILE A 60 -12.73 5.82 -6.49
N LEU A 61 -12.29 4.56 -6.47
CA LEU A 61 -10.88 4.20 -6.63
C LEU A 61 -10.38 4.50 -8.05
N ALA A 62 -11.17 4.17 -9.09
CA ALA A 62 -10.80 4.49 -10.46
C ALA A 62 -10.59 6.00 -10.67
N ASN A 63 -11.50 6.83 -10.14
CA ASN A 63 -11.35 8.28 -10.20
C ASN A 63 -10.16 8.77 -9.37
N LEU A 64 -9.97 8.25 -8.15
CA LEU A 64 -8.86 8.62 -7.28
C LEU A 64 -7.50 8.33 -7.94
N TYR A 65 -7.30 7.14 -8.50
CA TYR A 65 -6.05 6.79 -9.17
C TYR A 65 -5.77 7.66 -10.39
N ASN A 66 -6.79 7.94 -11.21
CA ASN A 66 -6.66 8.85 -12.34
C ASN A 66 -6.32 10.28 -11.90
N LEU A 67 -6.91 10.77 -10.80
CA LEU A 67 -6.54 12.07 -10.22
C LEU A 67 -5.10 12.06 -9.71
N CYS A 68 -4.67 10.99 -9.05
CA CYS A 68 -3.29 10.85 -8.59
C CYS A 68 -2.29 10.88 -9.76
N PHE A 69 -2.57 10.17 -10.84
CA PHE A 69 -1.70 10.14 -12.02
C PHE A 69 -1.69 11.45 -12.80
N THR A 70 -2.80 12.18 -12.85
CA THR A 70 -2.86 13.48 -13.52
C THR A 70 -2.19 14.59 -12.71
N GLN A 71 -2.31 14.55 -11.38
CA GLN A 71 -1.74 15.57 -10.49
C GLN A 71 -0.31 15.23 -10.04
N GLY A 72 0.14 13.99 -10.20
CA GLY A 72 1.42 13.50 -9.67
C GLY A 72 1.45 13.49 -8.13
N GLN A 73 0.28 13.44 -7.49
CA GLN A 73 0.13 13.48 -6.03
C GLN A 73 -0.63 12.26 -5.55
N TYR A 74 -0.26 11.74 -4.39
CA TYR A 74 -0.89 10.58 -3.79
C TYR A 74 -1.00 10.77 -2.27
N PRO A 75 -1.99 10.13 -1.61
CA PRO A 75 -2.17 10.22 -0.16
C PRO A 75 -0.88 9.88 0.59
N ILE A 76 -0.57 10.63 1.65
CA ILE A 76 0.63 10.39 2.45
C ILE A 76 0.55 9.05 3.19
N GLU A 77 -0.67 8.64 3.52
CA GLU A 77 -1.03 7.39 4.16
C GLU A 77 -0.63 6.18 3.31
N TRP A 78 -0.52 6.31 1.99
CA TRP A 78 -0.01 5.24 1.12
C TRP A 78 1.50 5.01 1.28
N LYS A 79 2.22 5.94 1.91
CA LYS A 79 3.64 5.77 2.28
C LYS A 79 3.82 5.14 3.65
N GLU A 80 2.74 4.97 4.43
CA GLU A 80 2.80 4.42 5.78
C GLU A 80 2.64 2.90 5.74
N ALA A 81 3.42 2.21 6.58
CA ALA A 81 3.34 0.77 6.74
C ALA A 81 3.50 0.39 8.22
N GLN A 82 2.76 -0.62 8.67
CA GLN A 82 2.94 -1.21 9.99
C GLN A 82 3.91 -2.39 9.89
N THR A 83 5.08 -2.26 10.52
CA THR A 83 6.06 -3.35 10.59
C THR A 83 5.73 -4.27 11.76
N VAL A 84 5.41 -5.53 11.45
CA VAL A 84 5.15 -6.59 12.43
C VAL A 84 6.29 -7.61 12.37
N ILE A 85 6.82 -7.97 13.54
CA ILE A 85 7.89 -8.96 13.67
C ILE A 85 7.24 -10.33 13.85
N ILE A 86 7.49 -11.26 12.92
CA ILE A 86 6.94 -12.62 12.96
C ILE A 86 8.08 -13.63 13.13
N ARG A 87 7.81 -14.68 13.92
CA ARG A 87 8.74 -15.80 14.10
C ARG A 87 8.82 -16.63 12.83
N GLU A 88 10.03 -16.91 12.38
CA GLU A 88 10.24 -17.86 11.29
C GLU A 88 10.04 -19.29 11.83
N ALA A 89 9.20 -20.07 11.15
CA ALA A 89 8.83 -21.41 11.60
C ALA A 89 9.97 -22.44 11.54
N ALA A 90 11.09 -22.08 10.92
CA ALA A 90 12.21 -23.00 10.64
C ALA A 90 13.44 -22.78 11.55
N LYS A 91 13.34 -21.99 12.63
CA LYS A 91 14.47 -21.75 13.54
C LYS A 91 14.16 -22.25 14.95
N ASP A 92 15.07 -23.07 15.47
CA ASP A 92 14.92 -23.70 16.79
C ASP A 92 15.31 -22.78 17.95
N ASP A 93 16.13 -21.75 17.69
CA ASP A 93 16.61 -20.80 18.70
C ASP A 93 15.99 -19.40 18.53
N TYR A 94 14.96 -19.13 19.33
CA TYR A 94 14.23 -17.86 19.36
C TYR A 94 14.86 -16.81 20.30
N ALA A 95 16.01 -17.09 20.93
CA ALA A 95 16.83 -16.08 21.61
C ALA A 95 17.68 -15.29 20.60
N ASN A 96 17.90 -15.83 19.40
CA ASN A 96 18.59 -15.14 18.33
C ASN A 96 17.65 -14.16 17.59
N PRO A 97 17.99 -12.86 17.48
CA PRO A 97 17.21 -11.90 16.71
C PRO A 97 17.00 -12.30 15.25
N ASN A 98 17.91 -13.11 14.68
CA ASN A 98 17.79 -13.62 13.32
C ASN A 98 16.70 -14.68 13.14
N ALA A 99 16.02 -15.13 14.20
CA ALA A 99 14.86 -16.04 14.12
C ALA A 99 13.53 -15.34 13.83
N TYR A 100 13.57 -14.02 13.61
CA TYR A 100 12.41 -13.20 13.34
C TYR A 100 12.56 -12.48 12.00
N GLY A 101 11.51 -12.55 11.18
CA GLY A 101 11.40 -11.81 9.92
C GLY A 101 10.44 -10.62 10.08
N PRO A 102 10.86 -9.38 9.79
CA PRO A 102 9.94 -8.25 9.76
C PRO A 102 9.06 -8.33 8.49
N ILE A 103 7.76 -8.14 8.66
CA ILE A 103 6.80 -7.97 7.56
C ILE A 103 6.22 -6.57 7.66
N ALA A 104 6.24 -5.82 6.55
CA ALA A 104 5.58 -4.53 6.44
C ALA A 104 4.15 -4.73 5.89
N LEU A 105 3.14 -4.28 6.64
CA LEU A 105 1.75 -4.26 6.24
C LEU A 105 1.41 -2.88 5.69
N LEU A 106 0.97 -2.84 4.44
CA LEU A 106 0.49 -1.63 3.77
C LEU A 106 -1.04 -1.62 3.78
N ASN A 107 -1.64 -0.45 3.66
CA ASN A 107 -3.08 -0.32 3.41
C ASN A 107 -3.43 -1.02 2.10
N THR A 108 -4.62 -1.65 2.05
CA THR A 108 -5.06 -2.45 0.90
C THR A 108 -5.95 -1.66 -0.05
#